data_AF-A0A442N6E1-F1
#
_entry.id   AF-A0A442N6E1-F1
#
_cell.length_a   1.000
_cell.length_b   1.000
_cell.length_c   1.000
_cell.angle_alpha   90.00
_cell.angle_beta   90.00
_cell.angle_gamma   90.00
#
_symmetry.space_group_name_H-M   'P 1'
#
loop_
_entity.id
_entity.type
_entity.pdbx_description
1 polymer ?
#
loop_
_entity_poly.entity_id
_entity_poly.type
_entity_poly.pdbx_seq_one_letter_code
_entity_poly.pdbx_strand_id
1 'polypeptide(L)'
;MADVRTPDELIQAIKSLAPGYYTERDGGDWYSVTAYHDRVAEDFARRDDARRCILWLAGEPMPDGWRITRVGNLSCDLDCGQGYRATIWTRSVAKAFPGRAAELVGNFS
;
A
#
# COMPACT_ATOMS: atom_id res chain seq x y z
N MET A 1 10.36 -12.78 -6.72
CA MET A 1 9.61 -13.39 -7.83
C MET A 1 8.46 -12.43 -8.14
N ALA A 2 8.33 -11.91 -9.36
CA ALA A 2 7.29 -10.91 -9.66
C ALA A 2 5.90 -11.45 -9.29
N ASP A 3 5.09 -10.65 -8.59
CA ASP A 3 3.74 -11.03 -8.19
C ASP A 3 2.83 -11.13 -9.41
N VAL A 4 2.71 -12.34 -9.94
CA VAL A 4 1.98 -12.73 -11.16
C VAL A 4 0.47 -12.89 -10.95
N ARG A 5 -0.06 -12.56 -9.76
CA ARG A 5 -1.50 -12.63 -9.49
C ARG A 5 -2.29 -11.76 -10.47
N THR A 6 -3.37 -12.34 -10.97
CA THR A 6 -4.40 -11.67 -11.74
C THR A 6 -5.16 -10.65 -10.87
N PRO A 7 -5.89 -9.69 -11.47
CA PRO A 7 -6.72 -8.76 -10.72
C PRO A 7 -7.73 -9.43 -9.77
N ASP A 8 -8.32 -10.55 -10.16
CA ASP A 8 -9.29 -11.27 -9.33
C ASP A 8 -8.62 -11.96 -8.14
N GLU A 9 -7.44 -12.56 -8.34
CA GLU A 9 -6.65 -13.15 -7.25
C GLU A 9 -6.24 -12.09 -6.22
N LEU A 10 -5.84 -10.89 -6.68
CA LEU A 10 -5.56 -9.76 -5.77
C LEU A 10 -6.79 -9.36 -4.96
N ILE A 11 -7.97 -9.31 -5.58
CA ILE A 11 -9.23 -9.00 -4.87
C ILE A 11 -9.54 -10.08 -3.82
N GLN A 12 -9.40 -11.36 -4.16
CA GLN A 12 -9.67 -12.45 -3.22
C GLN A 12 -8.67 -12.46 -2.05
N ALA A 13 -7.38 -12.20 -2.33
CA ALA A 13 -6.38 -12.03 -1.30
C ALA A 13 -6.71 -10.87 -0.35
N ILE A 14 -7.15 -9.72 -0.87
CA ILE A 14 -7.56 -8.57 -0.05
C ILE A 14 -8.75 -8.93 0.83
N LYS A 15 -9.78 -9.58 0.27
CA LYS A 15 -10.94 -10.03 1.07
C LYS A 15 -10.55 -10.96 2.21
N SER A 16 -9.50 -11.76 2.03
CA SER A 16 -9.01 -12.70 3.04
C SER A 16 -8.11 -12.04 4.10
N LEU A 17 -7.17 -11.19 3.68
CA LEU A 17 -6.10 -10.67 4.54
C LEU A 17 -6.38 -9.26 5.09
N ALA A 18 -7.15 -8.46 4.35
CA ALA A 18 -7.52 -7.10 4.70
C ALA A 18 -9.00 -6.88 4.40
N PRO A 19 -9.91 -7.57 5.11
CA PRO A 19 -11.35 -7.47 4.85
C PRO A 19 -11.84 -6.02 5.04
N GLY A 20 -12.64 -5.56 4.07
CA GLY A 20 -13.17 -4.19 4.05
C GLY A 20 -12.24 -3.15 3.44
N TYR A 21 -10.99 -3.49 3.13
CA TYR A 21 -10.08 -2.59 2.40
C TYR A 21 -10.31 -2.70 0.89
N TYR A 22 -10.12 -1.59 0.19
CA TYR A 22 -10.39 -1.53 -1.25
C TYR A 22 -9.64 -0.38 -1.92
N THR A 23 -9.78 -0.24 -3.24
CA THR A 23 -9.11 0.80 -4.03
C THR A 23 -10.11 1.73 -4.70
N GLU A 24 -9.84 3.02 -4.69
CA GLU A 24 -10.61 4.07 -5.37
C GLU A 24 -9.73 4.89 -6.33
N ARG A 25 -10.34 5.81 -7.09
CA ARG A 25 -9.68 6.70 -8.06
C ARG A 25 -10.38 8.06 -8.17
N ASP A 26 -9.62 9.16 -8.14
CA ASP A 26 -10.11 10.54 -8.30
C ASP A 26 -9.26 11.27 -9.33
N GLY A 27 -9.81 11.51 -10.51
CA GLY A 27 -9.20 12.42 -11.48
C GLY A 27 -7.84 12.04 -12.07
N GLY A 28 -7.18 10.97 -11.63
CA GLY A 28 -5.86 10.58 -12.14
C GLY A 28 -5.38 9.26 -11.55
N ASP A 29 -5.16 9.25 -10.25
CA ASP A 29 -4.42 8.21 -9.55
C ASP A 29 -5.31 7.29 -8.72
N TRP A 30 -4.80 6.08 -8.48
CA TRP A 30 -5.43 5.09 -7.62
C TRP A 30 -4.93 5.23 -6.19
N TYR A 31 -5.79 4.88 -5.23
CA TYR A 31 -5.47 4.91 -3.81
C TYR A 31 -6.05 3.71 -3.08
N SER A 32 -5.38 3.36 -1.99
CA SER A 32 -5.72 2.28 -1.07
C SER A 32 -6.49 2.86 0.11
N VAL A 33 -7.66 2.29 0.40
CA VAL A 33 -8.64 2.84 1.32
C VAL A 33 -9.01 1.81 2.39
N THR A 34 -9.18 2.28 3.63
CA THR A 34 -9.68 1.46 4.74
C THR A 34 -11.17 1.19 4.61
N ALA A 35 -11.70 0.28 5.44
CA ALA A 35 -13.14 0.07 5.56
C ALA A 35 -13.93 1.32 5.99
N TYR A 36 -13.25 2.33 6.55
CA TYR A 36 -13.84 3.59 7.02
C TYR A 36 -13.63 4.76 6.06
N HIS A 37 -13.19 4.49 4.83
CA HIS A 37 -12.91 5.49 3.79
C HIS A 37 -11.69 6.39 4.06
N ASP A 38 -10.80 6.00 4.99
CA ASP A 38 -9.52 6.67 5.17
C ASP A 38 -8.51 6.21 4.13
N ARG A 39 -7.74 7.13 3.54
CA ARG A 39 -6.62 6.78 2.65
C ARG A 39 -5.42 6.34 3.46
N VAL A 40 -4.89 5.16 3.14
CA VAL A 40 -3.63 4.66 3.71
C VAL A 40 -2.47 4.81 2.74
N ALA A 41 -2.75 4.83 1.44
CA ALA A 41 -1.76 5.05 0.41
C ALA A 41 -2.41 5.65 -0.85
N GLU A 42 -1.67 6.46 -1.61
CA GLU A 42 -2.16 7.11 -2.82
C GLU A 42 -1.06 7.36 -3.86
N ASP A 43 -1.42 8.05 -4.95
CA ASP A 43 -0.56 8.34 -6.10
C ASP A 43 -0.13 7.10 -6.92
N PHE A 44 -0.94 6.04 -6.91
CA PHE A 44 -0.67 4.86 -7.74
C PHE A 44 -1.15 5.07 -9.18
N ALA A 45 -0.21 5.02 -10.14
CA ALA A 45 -0.56 5.04 -11.56
C ALA A 45 -1.40 3.81 -12.00
N ARG A 46 -1.32 2.69 -11.25
CA ARG A 46 -2.01 1.43 -11.56
C ARG A 46 -2.84 0.95 -10.38
N ARG A 47 -4.06 0.52 -10.66
CA ARG A 47 -4.97 -0.06 -9.66
C ARG A 47 -4.38 -1.26 -8.92
N ASP A 48 -3.73 -2.15 -9.67
CA ASP A 48 -3.19 -3.38 -9.10
C ASP A 48 -2.01 -3.10 -8.15
N ASP A 49 -1.31 -1.99 -8.34
CA ASP A 49 -0.28 -1.58 -7.41
C ASP A 49 -0.91 -1.03 -6.11
N ALA A 50 -1.98 -0.24 -6.19
CA ALA A 50 -2.75 0.12 -4.99
C ALA A 50 -3.29 -1.13 -4.24
N ARG A 51 -3.66 -2.19 -4.96
CA ARG A 51 -4.07 -3.48 -4.35
C ARG A 51 -2.91 -4.21 -3.67
N ARG A 52 -1.77 -4.32 -4.36
CA ARG A 52 -0.54 -4.90 -3.79
C ARG A 52 -0.07 -4.13 -2.56
N CYS A 53 -0.23 -2.81 -2.55
CA CYS A 53 0.06 -2.01 -1.37
C CYS A 53 -0.80 -2.42 -0.17
N ILE A 54 -2.11 -2.66 -0.35
CA ILE A 54 -2.97 -3.15 0.74
C ILE A 54 -2.45 -4.48 1.27
N LEU A 55 -2.13 -5.42 0.39
CA LEU A 55 -1.65 -6.74 0.77
C LEU A 55 -0.31 -6.69 1.49
N TRP A 56 0.63 -5.89 0.98
CA TRP A 56 1.89 -5.63 1.66
C TRP A 56 1.66 -5.01 3.05
N LEU A 57 0.80 -4.00 3.17
CA LEU A 57 0.45 -3.42 4.45
C LEU A 57 -0.19 -4.45 5.41
N ALA A 58 -0.94 -5.42 4.87
CA ALA A 58 -1.57 -6.51 5.61
C ALA A 58 -0.61 -7.67 6.00
N GLY A 59 0.67 -7.58 5.63
CA GLY A 59 1.70 -8.54 6.06
C GLY A 59 2.33 -9.36 4.94
N GLU A 60 1.86 -9.25 3.70
CA GLU A 60 2.54 -9.89 2.57
C GLU A 60 3.94 -9.26 2.33
N PRO A 61 4.86 -10.00 1.70
CA PRO A 61 6.15 -9.43 1.29
C PRO A 61 5.95 -8.23 0.36
N MET A 62 6.89 -7.28 0.43
CA MET A 62 6.93 -6.15 -0.51
C MET A 62 7.12 -6.67 -1.94
N PRO A 63 6.36 -6.18 -2.94
CA PRO A 63 6.53 -6.60 -4.33
C PRO A 63 7.96 -6.37 -4.83
N ASP A 64 8.44 -7.25 -5.71
CA ASP A 64 9.77 -7.12 -6.33
C ASP A 64 9.95 -5.74 -6.97
N GLY A 65 11.11 -5.13 -6.73
CA GLY A 65 11.46 -3.82 -7.30
C GLY A 65 10.85 -2.63 -6.55
N TRP A 66 9.96 -2.87 -5.59
CA TRP A 66 9.46 -1.82 -4.71
C TRP A 66 10.47 -1.50 -3.62
N ARG A 67 10.52 -0.25 -3.19
CA ARG A 67 11.33 0.18 -2.05
C ARG A 67 10.80 1.47 -1.42
N ILE A 68 10.96 1.58 -0.11
CA ILE A 68 10.79 2.87 0.57
C ILE A 68 12.02 3.72 0.29
N THR A 69 11.81 4.90 -0.26
CA THR A 69 12.88 5.85 -0.61
C THR A 69 13.01 7.00 0.37
N ARG A 70 11.97 7.25 1.17
CA ARG A 70 11.95 8.24 2.23
C ARG A 70 10.97 7.82 3.32
N VAL A 71 11.35 8.04 4.57
CA VAL A 71 10.46 7.94 5.72
C VAL A 71 10.36 9.30 6.39
N GLY A 72 9.14 9.71 6.70
CA GLY A 72 8.83 10.92 7.45
C GLY A 72 7.72 10.68 8.46
N ASN A 73 7.55 11.63 9.38
CA ASN A 73 6.56 11.49 10.45
C ASN A 73 5.11 11.46 9.96
N LEU A 74 4.84 12.05 8.78
CA LEU A 74 3.49 12.14 8.20
C LEU A 74 3.28 11.18 7.03
N SER A 75 4.34 10.88 6.27
CA SER A 75 4.28 10.04 5.09
C SER A 75 5.61 9.38 4.77
N CYS A 76 5.56 8.31 3.97
CA CYS A 76 6.70 7.67 3.33
C CYS A 76 6.56 7.69 1.81
N ASP A 77 7.68 7.80 1.11
CA ASP A 77 7.72 7.73 -0.36
C ASP A 77 8.02 6.27 -0.76
N LEU A 78 7.08 5.64 -1.46
CA LEU A 78 7.21 4.29 -1.99
C LEU A 78 7.52 4.35 -3.50
N ASP A 79 8.71 3.93 -3.88
CA ASP A 79 9.08 3.71 -5.29
C ASP A 79 8.56 2.33 -5.71
N CYS A 80 7.63 2.29 -6.67
CA CYS A 80 7.03 1.05 -7.15
C CYS A 80 7.87 0.36 -8.25
N GLY A 81 9.04 0.91 -8.59
CA GLY A 81 9.95 0.33 -9.56
C GLY A 81 9.52 0.50 -11.02
N GLN A 82 8.46 1.27 -11.29
CA GLN A 82 7.96 1.53 -12.66
C GLN A 82 8.01 3.02 -13.05
N GLY A 83 8.89 3.81 -12.41
CA GLY A 83 9.13 5.21 -12.75
C GLY A 83 8.15 6.21 -12.13
N TYR A 84 7.31 5.77 -11.19
CA TYR A 84 6.49 6.63 -10.36
C TYR A 84 6.66 6.28 -8.88
N ARG A 85 6.23 7.19 -8.00
CA ARG A 85 6.22 6.98 -6.55
C ARG A 85 4.80 7.14 -6.03
N ALA A 86 4.45 6.27 -5.08
CA ALA A 86 3.24 6.37 -4.29
C ALA A 86 3.54 6.96 -2.91
N THR A 87 2.54 7.55 -2.29
CA THR A 87 2.61 8.08 -0.93
C THR A 87 1.98 7.09 0.04
N ILE A 88 2.66 6.77 1.15
CA ILE A 88 2.10 6.01 2.27
C ILE A 88 1.84 6.96 3.44
N TRP A 89 0.60 7.01 3.94
CA TRP A 89 0.22 7.88 5.05
C TRP A 89 0.49 7.22 6.40
N THR A 90 1.58 7.59 7.07
CA THR A 90 2.07 6.88 8.27
C THR A 90 1.05 6.83 9.40
N ARG A 91 0.30 7.92 9.63
CA ARG A 91 -0.74 7.97 10.67
C ARG A 91 -1.93 7.08 10.34
N SER A 92 -2.36 7.05 9.09
CA SER A 92 -3.44 6.18 8.63
C SER A 92 -3.02 4.71 8.72
N VAL A 93 -1.79 4.40 8.28
CA VAL A 93 -1.21 3.05 8.39
C VAL A 93 -1.00 2.64 9.84
N ALA A 94 -0.59 3.53 10.75
CA ALA A 94 -0.46 3.20 12.17
C ALA A 94 -1.80 2.80 12.81
N LYS A 95 -2.91 3.39 12.37
CA LYS A 95 -4.26 3.01 12.81
C LYS A 95 -4.74 1.71 12.17
N ALA A 96 -4.52 1.55 10.88
CA ALA A 96 -5.04 0.45 10.07
C ALA A 96 -4.21 -0.84 10.16
N PHE A 97 -2.88 -0.70 10.16
CA PHE A 97 -1.88 -1.77 10.09
C PHE A 97 -0.72 -1.50 11.07
N PRO A 98 -0.96 -1.53 12.40
CA PRO A 98 0.02 -1.11 13.41
C PRO A 98 1.34 -1.90 13.36
N GLY A 99 1.29 -3.20 13.04
CA GLY A 99 2.49 -4.03 12.86
C GLY A 99 3.39 -3.52 11.75
N ARG A 100 2.81 -3.24 10.56
CA ARG A 100 3.57 -2.69 9.43
C ARG A 100 4.07 -1.27 9.71
N ALA A 101 3.29 -0.45 10.41
CA ALA A 101 3.71 0.89 10.80
C ALA A 101 4.97 0.86 11.68
N ALA A 102 5.04 -0.10 12.63
CA ALA A 102 6.19 -0.26 13.49
C ALA A 102 7.46 -0.63 12.70
N GLU A 103 7.34 -1.49 11.69
CA GLU A 103 8.47 -1.82 10.80
C GLU A 103 8.93 -0.63 9.95
N LEU A 104 7.99 0.17 9.44
CA LEU A 104 8.28 1.35 8.64
C LEU A 104 9.03 2.43 9.42
N VAL A 105 8.74 2.58 10.72
CA VAL A 105 9.40 3.56 11.59
C VAL A 105 10.70 2.99 12.18
N GLY A 106 10.67 1.72 12.62
CA GLY A 106 11.78 1.07 13.31
C GLY A 106 12.98 0.75 12.44
N ASN A 107 12.80 0.58 11.12
CA ASN A 107 13.90 0.32 10.18
C ASN A 107 14.67 1.60 9.77
N PHE A 108 14.22 2.78 10.21
CA PHE A 108 14.78 4.07 9.80
C PHE A 108 15.01 5.04 10.98
N SER A 109 15.04 4.51 12.22
CA SER A 109 15.43 5.25 13.43
C SER A 109 16.91 5.05 13.78
#